data_AF-A0A0P9CE00-F1
#
_entry.id   AF-A0A0P9CE00-F1
#
_cell.length_a   1.000
_cell.length_b   1.000
_cell.length_c   1.000
_cell.angle_alpha   90.00
_cell.angle_beta   90.00
_cell.angle_gamma   90.00
#
_symmetry.space_group_name_H-M   'P 1'
#
loop_
_entity.id
_entity.type
_entity.pdbx_description
1 polymer ?
#
loop_
_entity_poly.entity_id
_entity_poly.type
_entity_poly.pdbx_seq_one_letter_code
_entity_poly.pdbx_strand_id
1 'polypeptide(L)'
;MTERITLGLVPAPGLCEQVARRLADELPGLLEERVDPSVTWEVQLRTDPLTGSDLEAPDLLPHCEDRQEREGWDMALFLTDLPILRSKRIVVATESQAKGVGGVSLPALGACRLHRRARNAVLQLVREIAEPGREAAPEAGQAGRRKPRRRARRRPRLFFGPLSQLLAPIRRHAQIAREEADIGGNVEYTTPKRRGLPRLLAGMVLNNSPRNLFLSFRGALAAAAATGAYAVFFTSVHQVSVSLGETKLLALMAVSLASLTGWTIVAHHLWEAGRYKRSSRGLTVLYNTVTVLTMSTAAFLFYLTLFVLLLAGAWLFVPENVFRAAIQNVIKGYPLSWPDYLTLAWLASSLATIGGALGSGLEDEENVRQAAFGYRQRIRTGSEST
;
A
#
# COMPACT_ATOMS: atom_id res chain seq x y z
N MET A 1 16.28 -20.17 -35.63
CA MET A 1 16.05 -20.25 -34.17
C MET A 1 15.71 -18.84 -33.73
N THR A 2 14.53 -18.62 -33.16
CA THR A 2 14.23 -17.33 -32.51
C THR A 2 15.18 -17.19 -31.32
N GLU A 3 15.81 -16.03 -31.21
CA GLU A 3 16.63 -15.68 -30.05
C GLU A 3 15.75 -15.73 -28.80
N ARG A 4 16.30 -16.21 -27.68
CA ARG A 4 15.58 -16.29 -26.40
C ARG A 4 16.17 -15.26 -25.46
N ILE A 5 15.34 -14.37 -24.94
CA ILE A 5 15.72 -13.40 -23.90
C ILE A 5 15.05 -13.80 -22.59
N THR A 6 15.85 -13.87 -21.54
CA THR A 6 15.42 -14.20 -20.18
C THR A 6 15.33 -12.94 -19.34
N LEU A 7 14.12 -12.61 -18.89
CA LEU A 7 13.85 -11.54 -17.95
C LEU A 7 13.70 -12.11 -16.53
N GLY A 8 14.61 -11.74 -15.65
CA GLY A 8 14.50 -11.98 -14.22
C GLY A 8 13.59 -10.99 -13.53
N LEU A 9 12.59 -11.47 -12.81
CA LEU A 9 11.82 -10.68 -11.85
C LEU A 9 12.29 -11.01 -10.42
N VAL A 10 12.74 -9.98 -9.71
CA VAL A 10 13.23 -10.08 -8.35
C VAL A 10 12.30 -9.33 -7.40
N PRO A 11 11.19 -9.91 -6.92
CA PRO A 11 10.32 -9.22 -5.99
C PRO A 11 10.81 -9.31 -4.55
N ALA A 12 10.63 -8.20 -3.83
CA ALA A 12 10.51 -8.24 -2.38
C ALA A 12 9.33 -9.16 -2.00
N PRO A 13 9.37 -9.84 -0.85
CA PRO A 13 8.31 -10.81 -0.55
C PRO A 13 7.02 -10.18 -0.05
N GLY A 14 5.96 -10.99 0.05
CA GLY A 14 4.63 -10.49 0.40
C GLY A 14 3.87 -9.97 -0.82
N LEU A 15 3.41 -8.71 -0.78
CA LEU A 15 2.58 -8.15 -1.85
C LEU A 15 3.35 -8.03 -3.18
N CYS A 16 4.62 -7.66 -3.12
CA CYS A 16 5.48 -7.56 -4.31
C CYS A 16 5.60 -8.90 -5.03
N GLU A 17 5.84 -9.98 -4.30
CA GLU A 17 5.86 -11.35 -4.83
C GLU A 17 4.52 -11.79 -5.43
N GLN A 18 3.40 -11.48 -4.76
CA GLN A 18 2.06 -11.79 -5.30
C GLN A 18 1.79 -11.08 -6.63
N VAL A 19 2.22 -9.82 -6.77
CA VAL A 19 2.13 -9.08 -8.02
C VAL A 19 3.06 -9.70 -9.06
N ALA A 20 4.31 -9.99 -8.69
CA ALA A 20 5.32 -10.52 -9.59
C ALA A 20 4.96 -11.89 -10.18
N ARG A 21 4.37 -12.80 -9.38
CA ARG A 21 3.90 -14.10 -9.87
C ARG A 21 2.88 -13.94 -11.00
N ARG A 22 1.87 -13.08 -10.81
CA ARG A 22 0.88 -12.79 -11.86
C ARG A 22 1.50 -12.11 -13.08
N LEU A 23 2.53 -11.29 -12.87
CA LEU A 23 3.26 -10.67 -13.98
C LEU A 23 4.07 -11.70 -14.76
N ALA A 24 4.74 -12.65 -14.08
CA ALA A 24 5.49 -13.71 -14.74
C ALA A 24 4.62 -14.55 -15.68
N ASP A 25 3.35 -14.79 -15.30
CA ASP A 25 2.39 -15.50 -16.16
C ASP A 25 1.94 -14.66 -17.39
N GLU A 26 1.78 -13.34 -17.22
CA GLU A 26 1.24 -12.44 -18.26
C GLU A 26 2.32 -11.88 -19.21
N LEU A 27 3.54 -11.69 -18.72
CA LEU A 27 4.57 -10.92 -19.40
C LEU A 27 5.12 -11.58 -20.68
N PRO A 28 5.39 -12.90 -20.76
CA PRO A 28 5.94 -13.51 -21.98
C PRO A 28 5.16 -13.12 -23.24
N GLY A 29 3.84 -13.32 -23.24
CA GLY A 29 2.99 -12.95 -24.38
C GLY A 29 2.87 -11.44 -24.61
N LEU A 30 2.91 -10.62 -23.55
CA LEU A 30 2.86 -9.16 -23.69
C LEU A 30 4.18 -8.56 -24.19
N LEU A 31 5.31 -9.21 -23.90
CA LEU A 31 6.63 -8.80 -24.36
C LEU A 31 6.81 -9.16 -25.83
N GLU A 32 6.41 -10.36 -26.25
CA GLU A 32 6.37 -10.77 -27.66
C GLU A 32 5.45 -9.85 -28.49
N GLU A 33 4.23 -9.56 -28.00
CA GLU A 33 3.29 -8.71 -28.74
C GLU A 33 3.79 -7.27 -28.87
N ARG A 34 4.44 -6.73 -27.83
CA ARG A 34 4.57 -5.28 -27.68
C ARG A 34 5.97 -4.74 -27.52
N VAL A 35 6.99 -5.58 -27.34
CA VAL A 35 8.39 -5.16 -27.22
C VAL A 35 9.13 -5.61 -28.45
N ASP A 36 9.31 -6.92 -28.60
CA ASP A 36 9.97 -7.50 -29.75
C ASP A 36 9.33 -8.84 -30.14
N PRO A 37 8.65 -8.92 -31.29
CA PRO A 37 8.02 -10.15 -31.78
C PRO A 37 9.02 -11.13 -32.42
N SER A 38 10.28 -10.74 -32.60
CA SER A 38 11.33 -11.59 -33.20
C SER A 38 12.07 -12.46 -32.17
N VAL A 39 11.78 -12.28 -30.89
CA VAL A 39 12.43 -12.94 -29.76
C VAL A 39 11.38 -13.68 -28.94
N THR A 40 11.74 -14.85 -28.42
CA THR A 40 10.93 -15.57 -27.42
C THR A 40 11.33 -15.11 -26.02
N TRP A 41 10.36 -14.63 -25.24
CA TRP A 41 10.61 -14.10 -23.90
C TRP A 41 10.36 -15.17 -22.83
N GLU A 42 11.37 -15.45 -22.02
CA GLU A 42 11.24 -16.28 -20.82
C GLU A 42 11.27 -15.38 -19.58
N VAL A 43 10.30 -15.54 -18.68
CA VAL A 43 10.25 -14.75 -17.45
C VAL A 43 10.48 -15.66 -16.25
N GLN A 44 11.56 -15.42 -15.52
CA GLN A 44 11.92 -16.19 -14.34
C GLN A 44 11.71 -15.36 -13.07
N LEU A 45 11.20 -16.00 -12.02
CA LEU A 45 10.92 -15.34 -10.75
C LEU A 45 11.90 -15.83 -9.67
N ARG A 46 12.57 -14.90 -8.98
CA ARG A 46 13.34 -15.19 -7.76
C ARG A 46 13.00 -14.19 -6.67
N THR A 47 12.29 -14.67 -5.66
CA THR A 47 11.97 -13.89 -4.47
C THR A 47 13.25 -13.59 -3.68
N ASP A 48 13.55 -12.31 -3.46
CA ASP A 48 14.74 -11.84 -2.74
C ASP A 48 14.34 -10.69 -1.81
N PRO A 49 14.79 -10.69 -0.54
CA PRO A 49 14.59 -9.55 0.36
C PRO A 49 14.98 -8.19 -0.19
N LEU A 50 15.93 -8.14 -1.14
CA LEU A 50 16.49 -6.92 -1.72
C LEU A 50 16.93 -5.89 -0.65
N THR A 51 17.21 -6.35 0.57
CA THR A 51 17.50 -5.52 1.74
C THR A 51 18.77 -6.02 2.39
N GLY A 52 19.90 -5.43 1.99
CA GLY A 52 21.07 -5.31 2.84
C GLY A 52 20.79 -4.35 4.01
N SER A 53 21.60 -4.43 5.05
CA SER A 53 21.46 -3.81 6.38
C SER A 53 21.22 -2.30 6.48
N ASP A 54 21.20 -1.54 5.37
CA ASP A 54 21.11 -0.07 5.37
C ASP A 54 19.79 0.44 4.76
N LEU A 55 18.86 0.78 5.65
CA LEU A 55 17.50 1.26 5.37
C LEU A 55 17.39 2.69 4.80
N GLU A 56 18.49 3.42 4.55
CA GLU A 56 18.43 4.85 4.22
C GLU A 56 18.28 5.15 2.70
N ALA A 57 18.68 4.21 1.85
CA ALA A 57 18.33 4.12 0.44
C ALA A 57 19.00 2.85 -0.07
N PRO A 58 18.33 1.68 -0.05
CA PRO A 58 18.98 0.48 -0.55
C PRO A 58 19.42 0.76 -1.98
N ASP A 59 20.70 0.55 -2.25
CA ASP A 59 21.20 0.57 -3.61
C ASP A 59 20.72 -0.72 -4.27
N LEU A 60 19.46 -0.70 -4.70
CA LEU A 60 18.75 -1.88 -5.19
C LEU A 60 19.21 -2.31 -6.57
N LEU A 61 19.80 -1.38 -7.34
CA LEU A 61 20.27 -1.64 -8.69
C LEU A 61 21.49 -2.58 -8.70
N PRO A 62 22.57 -2.32 -7.94
CA PRO A 62 23.69 -3.27 -7.82
C PRO A 62 23.28 -4.64 -7.30
N HIS A 63 22.39 -4.71 -6.30
CA HIS A 63 21.89 -6.01 -5.81
C HIS A 63 21.11 -6.79 -6.89
N CYS A 64 20.36 -6.07 -7.73
CA CYS A 64 19.63 -6.66 -8.86
C CYS A 64 20.60 -7.14 -9.96
N GLU A 65 21.69 -6.41 -10.19
CA GLU A 65 22.77 -6.75 -11.13
C GLU A 65 23.53 -8.00 -10.67
N ASP A 66 23.94 -8.05 -9.41
CA ASP A 66 24.57 -9.24 -8.81
C ASP A 66 23.70 -10.48 -8.98
N ARG A 67 22.38 -10.33 -8.83
CA ARG A 67 21.42 -11.43 -9.03
C ARG A 67 21.29 -11.81 -10.51
N GLN A 68 21.23 -10.82 -11.40
CA GLN A 68 21.17 -11.03 -12.85
C GLN A 68 22.36 -11.87 -13.32
N GLU A 69 23.57 -11.50 -12.91
CA GLU A 69 24.80 -12.20 -13.28
C GLU A 69 24.82 -13.64 -12.74
N ARG A 70 24.41 -13.85 -11.49
CA ARG A 70 24.39 -15.19 -10.86
C ARG A 70 23.44 -16.17 -11.52
N GLU A 71 22.28 -15.70 -11.96
CA GLU A 71 21.24 -16.55 -12.57
C GLU A 71 21.38 -16.59 -14.11
N GLY A 72 22.30 -15.82 -14.70
CA GLY A 72 22.56 -15.80 -16.14
C GLY A 72 21.42 -15.17 -16.95
N TRP A 73 20.76 -14.14 -16.40
CA TRP A 73 19.66 -13.46 -17.09
C TRP A 73 20.14 -12.33 -18.00
N ASP A 74 19.47 -12.15 -19.13
CA ASP A 74 19.76 -11.06 -20.07
C ASP A 74 19.34 -9.68 -19.50
N MET A 75 18.30 -9.68 -18.66
CA MET A 75 17.75 -8.48 -18.01
C MET A 75 17.19 -8.84 -16.64
N ALA A 76 17.28 -7.92 -15.67
CA ALA A 76 16.64 -8.13 -14.37
C ALA A 76 15.88 -6.89 -13.87
N LEU A 77 14.66 -7.12 -13.37
CA LEU A 77 13.82 -6.10 -12.78
C LEU A 77 13.45 -6.45 -11.35
N PHE A 78 13.78 -5.56 -10.41
CA PHE A 78 13.36 -5.71 -9.03
C PHE A 78 11.99 -5.04 -8.77
N LEU A 79 11.18 -5.64 -7.89
CA LEU A 79 9.95 -5.04 -7.39
C LEU A 79 10.05 -4.84 -5.89
N THR A 80 10.17 -3.59 -5.44
CA THR A 80 10.37 -3.30 -4.01
C THR A 80 9.11 -2.79 -3.34
N ASP A 81 8.99 -3.16 -2.06
CA ASP A 81 7.95 -2.73 -1.14
C ASP A 81 8.37 -1.47 -0.36
N LEU A 82 9.59 -0.97 -0.63
CA LEU A 82 10.16 0.23 -0.03
C LEU A 82 9.84 1.50 -0.82
N PRO A 83 9.61 2.63 -0.11
CA PRO A 83 9.58 3.94 -0.74
C PRO A 83 10.99 4.33 -1.19
N ILE A 84 11.13 4.83 -2.42
CA ILE A 84 12.39 5.42 -2.87
C ILE A 84 12.20 6.95 -2.93
N LEU A 85 12.87 7.66 -2.03
CA LEU A 85 12.78 9.12 -1.90
C LEU A 85 14.10 9.77 -2.34
N ARG A 86 14.02 10.77 -3.23
CA ARG A 86 15.14 11.58 -3.69
C ARG A 86 14.82 13.05 -3.48
N SER A 87 15.39 13.65 -2.43
CA SER A 87 15.17 15.05 -2.06
C SER A 87 13.68 15.45 -1.97
N LYS A 88 13.12 16.08 -3.02
CA LYS A 88 11.71 16.54 -3.08
C LYS A 88 10.85 15.71 -4.04
N ARG A 89 11.32 14.53 -4.44
CA ARG A 89 10.68 13.66 -5.43
C ARG A 89 10.57 12.23 -4.91
N ILE A 90 9.55 11.53 -5.41
CA ILE A 90 9.32 10.11 -5.16
C ILE A 90 9.71 9.39 -6.44
N VAL A 91 10.63 8.44 -6.34
CA VAL A 91 11.04 7.58 -7.46
C VAL A 91 10.02 6.46 -7.58
N VAL A 92 9.44 6.32 -8.77
CA VAL A 92 8.46 5.29 -9.11
C VAL A 92 9.17 4.08 -9.70
N ALA A 93 10.14 4.33 -10.58
CA ALA A 93 10.97 3.32 -11.20
C ALA A 93 12.38 3.87 -11.45
N THR A 94 13.34 2.98 -11.56
CA THR A 94 14.73 3.29 -11.86
C THR A 94 15.30 2.23 -12.80
N GLU A 95 16.24 2.60 -13.65
CA GLU A 95 16.90 1.68 -14.58
C GLU A 95 18.35 2.07 -14.82
N SER A 96 19.17 1.07 -15.14
CA SER A 96 20.49 1.23 -15.73
C SER A 96 20.50 0.50 -17.06
N GLN A 97 20.35 1.25 -18.15
CA GLN A 97 20.32 0.70 -19.49
C GLN A 97 21.63 -0.02 -19.84
N ALA A 98 22.77 0.52 -19.35
CA ALA A 98 24.09 -0.07 -19.57
C ALA A 98 24.24 -1.46 -18.94
N LYS A 99 23.51 -1.71 -17.85
CA LYS A 99 23.62 -2.93 -17.04
C LYS A 99 22.48 -3.92 -17.24
N GLY A 100 21.47 -3.58 -18.06
CA GLY A 100 20.31 -4.45 -18.26
C GLY A 100 19.36 -4.55 -17.06
N VAL A 101 19.54 -3.71 -16.03
CA VAL A 101 18.78 -3.78 -14.78
C VAL A 101 17.81 -2.61 -14.58
N GLY A 102 16.75 -2.85 -13.82
CA GLY A 102 15.86 -1.81 -13.37
C GLY A 102 14.99 -2.24 -12.20
N GLY A 103 14.04 -1.40 -11.82
CA GLY A 103 13.08 -1.78 -10.80
C GLY A 103 12.00 -0.75 -10.53
N VAL A 104 10.98 -1.21 -9.80
CA VAL A 104 9.76 -0.45 -9.53
C VAL A 104 9.48 -0.44 -8.02
N SER A 105 9.23 0.74 -7.47
CA SER A 105 8.65 0.90 -6.13
C SER A 105 7.14 0.73 -6.21
N LEU A 106 6.62 -0.43 -5.79
CA LEU A 106 5.17 -0.69 -5.82
C LEU A 106 4.37 0.34 -5.00
N PRO A 107 4.82 0.77 -3.80
CA PRO A 107 4.10 1.79 -3.05
C PRO A 107 3.90 3.09 -3.85
N ALA A 108 4.88 3.47 -4.67
CA ALA A 108 4.81 4.68 -5.49
C ALA A 108 3.75 4.60 -6.62
N LEU A 109 3.27 3.40 -6.97
CA LEU A 109 2.16 3.16 -7.88
C LEU A 109 0.79 3.36 -7.21
N GLY A 110 0.73 3.30 -5.88
CA GLY A 110 -0.47 3.47 -5.06
C GLY A 110 -1.41 2.26 -5.04
N ALA A 111 -2.51 2.39 -4.28
CA ALA A 111 -3.41 1.25 -4.00
C ALA A 111 -4.34 0.84 -5.15
N CYS A 112 -4.70 1.77 -6.04
CA CYS A 112 -5.71 1.51 -7.08
C CYS A 112 -5.12 0.85 -8.32
N ARG A 113 -5.67 -0.31 -8.71
CA ARG A 113 -5.26 -1.08 -9.90
C ARG A 113 -3.75 -1.39 -9.91
N LEU A 114 -3.19 -1.71 -8.74
CA LEU A 114 -1.75 -1.93 -8.53
C LEU A 114 -1.16 -2.89 -9.57
N HIS A 115 -1.77 -4.06 -9.78
CA HIS A 115 -1.33 -5.05 -10.76
C HIS A 115 -1.18 -4.47 -12.18
N ARG A 116 -2.22 -3.79 -12.67
CA ARG A 116 -2.19 -3.15 -14.01
C ARG A 116 -1.13 -2.06 -14.10
N ARG A 117 -0.89 -1.31 -13.02
CA ARG A 117 0.14 -0.26 -12.99
C ARG A 117 1.55 -0.86 -12.97
N ALA A 118 1.76 -1.91 -12.18
CA ALA A 118 3.03 -2.63 -12.11
C ALA A 118 3.36 -3.25 -13.47
N ARG A 119 2.40 -3.93 -14.10
CA ARG A 119 2.54 -4.47 -15.46
C ARG A 119 2.98 -3.43 -16.47
N ASN A 120 2.30 -2.27 -16.49
CA ASN A 120 2.64 -1.20 -17.42
C ASN A 120 4.04 -0.62 -17.14
N ALA A 121 4.42 -0.49 -15.87
CA ALA A 121 5.75 -0.02 -15.50
C ALA A 121 6.84 -1.01 -15.94
N VAL A 122 6.65 -2.31 -15.66
CA VAL A 122 7.58 -3.36 -16.07
C VAL A 122 7.73 -3.42 -17.59
N LEU A 123 6.62 -3.46 -18.34
CA LEU A 123 6.66 -3.44 -19.80
C LEU A 123 7.37 -2.20 -20.36
N GLN A 124 7.26 -1.06 -19.69
CA GLN A 124 7.95 0.15 -20.10
C GLN A 124 9.46 0.05 -19.84
N LEU A 125 9.88 -0.37 -18.64
CA LEU A 125 11.30 -0.54 -18.32
C LEU A 125 11.96 -1.57 -19.24
N VAL A 126 11.30 -2.69 -19.53
CA VAL A 126 11.86 -3.70 -20.44
C VAL A 126 12.11 -3.11 -21.83
N ARG A 127 11.18 -2.29 -22.36
CA ARG A 127 11.38 -1.59 -23.64
C ARG A 127 12.54 -0.60 -23.59
N GLU A 128 12.62 0.17 -22.51
CA GLU A 128 13.63 1.23 -22.36
C GLU A 128 15.04 0.65 -22.21
N ILE A 129 15.18 -0.54 -21.62
CA ILE A 129 16.43 -1.27 -21.53
C ILE A 129 16.74 -2.02 -22.84
N ALA A 130 15.74 -2.60 -23.52
CA ALA A 130 15.94 -3.34 -24.77
C ALA A 130 16.22 -2.46 -26.00
N GLU A 131 15.78 -1.19 -26.02
CA GLU A 131 16.04 -0.24 -27.12
C GLU A 131 16.96 0.93 -26.67
N PRO A 132 18.29 0.73 -26.60
CA PRO A 132 19.21 1.80 -26.26
C PRO A 132 19.21 2.92 -27.34
N GLY A 133 18.84 4.14 -26.94
CA GLY A 133 19.15 5.36 -27.69
C GLY A 133 18.12 5.90 -28.69
N ARG A 134 16.86 5.45 -28.71
CA ARG A 134 15.87 5.93 -29.71
C ARG A 134 14.93 7.05 -29.27
N GLU A 135 15.40 7.99 -28.44
CA GLU A 135 14.75 9.31 -28.28
C GLU A 135 15.72 10.36 -27.69
N ALA A 136 16.65 10.82 -28.52
CA ALA A 136 17.38 12.07 -28.33
C ALA A 136 17.16 12.97 -29.55
N ALA A 137 16.04 13.70 -29.58
CA ALA A 137 15.89 14.88 -30.41
C ALA A 137 15.49 16.05 -29.49
N PRO A 138 16.42 16.97 -29.16
CA PRO A 138 16.07 18.19 -28.45
C PRO A 138 15.32 19.13 -29.40
N GLU A 139 14.07 19.46 -29.06
CA GLU A 139 13.38 20.62 -29.62
C GLU A 139 13.95 21.89 -28.96
N ALA A 140 14.95 22.52 -29.60
CA ALA A 140 15.15 23.98 -29.62
C ALA A 140 16.39 24.35 -30.46
N GLY A 141 16.18 24.85 -31.67
CA GLY A 141 17.25 25.34 -32.54
C GLY A 141 16.73 25.82 -33.90
N GLN A 142 16.21 27.05 -33.91
CA GLN A 142 16.03 28.01 -35.02
C GLN A 142 15.92 27.51 -36.49
N ALA A 143 14.73 27.77 -37.05
CA ALA A 143 14.43 28.27 -38.39
C ALA A 143 15.36 27.92 -39.58
N GLY A 144 14.88 27.06 -40.48
CA GLY A 144 15.31 27.08 -41.88
C GLY A 144 14.99 25.83 -42.71
N ARG A 145 14.02 25.97 -43.63
CA ARG A 145 13.80 25.18 -44.89
C ARG A 145 13.05 23.82 -44.84
N ARG A 146 11.75 23.94 -45.20
CA ARG A 146 10.87 23.11 -46.08
C ARG A 146 11.17 21.59 -46.30
N LYS A 147 10.32 20.75 -45.66
CA LYS A 147 9.50 19.57 -46.15
C LYS A 147 10.18 18.38 -46.89
N PRO A 148 9.74 17.10 -46.68
CA PRO A 148 8.33 16.70 -46.86
C PRO A 148 7.69 15.81 -45.79
N ARG A 149 6.35 15.80 -45.86
CA ARG A 149 5.38 15.14 -45.00
C ARG A 149 5.46 13.61 -45.14
N ARG A 150 6.02 12.91 -44.15
CA ARG A 150 5.59 11.54 -43.84
C ARG A 150 4.69 11.63 -42.61
N ARG A 151 3.46 11.13 -42.73
CA ARG A 151 2.49 11.02 -41.63
C ARG A 151 3.17 10.26 -40.48
N ALA A 152 3.70 10.98 -39.50
CA ALA A 152 4.15 10.42 -38.25
C ALA A 152 2.92 9.75 -37.61
N ARG A 153 2.87 8.43 -37.69
CA ARG A 153 1.93 7.59 -36.96
C ARG A 153 2.16 7.94 -35.50
N ARG A 154 1.29 8.79 -34.93
CA ARG A 154 1.32 9.15 -33.50
C ARG A 154 1.20 7.85 -32.72
N ARG A 155 2.34 7.29 -32.27
CA ARG A 155 2.35 6.06 -31.47
C ARG A 155 1.93 6.43 -30.05
N PRO A 156 1.02 5.67 -29.43
CA PRO A 156 0.44 6.04 -28.15
C PRO A 156 1.55 6.01 -27.10
N ARG A 157 1.81 7.18 -26.48
CA ARG A 157 2.56 7.26 -25.23
C ARG A 157 1.86 6.32 -24.23
N LEU A 158 2.43 5.16 -23.97
CA LEU A 158 1.92 4.17 -23.01
C LEU A 158 2.17 4.61 -21.55
N PHE A 159 2.15 5.93 -21.29
CA PHE A 159 2.14 6.48 -19.96
C PHE A 159 0.69 6.46 -19.48
N PHE A 160 0.35 5.40 -18.72
CA PHE A 160 -0.79 5.26 -17.82
C PHE A 160 -2.04 6.08 -18.21
N GLY A 161 -3.13 5.42 -18.63
CA GLY A 161 -4.35 6.01 -19.24
C GLY A 161 -4.83 7.38 -18.70
N PRO A 162 -5.68 8.11 -19.44
CA PRO A 162 -5.88 9.56 -19.33
C PRO A 162 -6.07 10.13 -17.91
N LEU A 163 -6.67 9.38 -16.98
CA LEU A 163 -6.81 9.79 -15.57
C LEU A 163 -5.48 9.91 -14.78
N SER A 164 -4.43 9.17 -15.12
CA SER A 164 -3.14 9.21 -14.39
C SER A 164 -2.28 10.42 -14.77
N GLN A 165 -2.49 10.98 -15.96
CA GLN A 165 -1.83 12.21 -16.40
C GLN A 165 -2.33 13.44 -15.62
N LEU A 166 -3.56 13.39 -15.08
CA LEU A 166 -4.09 14.42 -14.20
C LEU A 166 -3.37 14.47 -12.84
N LEU A 167 -2.94 13.32 -12.31
CA LEU A 167 -2.54 13.24 -10.91
C LEU A 167 -1.04 13.36 -10.67
N ALA A 168 -0.15 13.03 -11.62
CA ALA A 168 1.23 13.55 -11.62
C ALA A 168 1.96 13.22 -12.92
N PRO A 169 2.59 14.21 -13.60
CA PRO A 169 3.47 13.92 -14.72
C PRO A 169 4.73 13.23 -14.18
N ILE A 170 4.89 11.95 -14.48
CA ILE A 170 6.15 11.24 -14.31
C ILE A 170 7.11 11.86 -15.31
N ARG A 171 8.17 12.52 -14.81
CA ARG A 171 9.22 13.10 -15.66
C ARG A 171 10.44 12.20 -15.60
N ARG A 172 10.93 11.79 -16.77
CA ARG A 172 12.27 11.23 -16.92
C ARG A 172 13.27 12.30 -16.49
N HIS A 173 14.15 11.98 -15.55
CA HIS A 173 15.38 12.72 -15.34
C HIS A 173 16.51 11.73 -15.57
N ALA A 174 17.23 11.88 -16.68
CA ALA A 174 18.55 11.31 -16.79
C ALA A 174 19.42 12.10 -15.81
N GLN A 175 19.85 11.46 -14.72
CA GLN A 175 20.82 12.06 -13.83
C GLN A 175 22.17 11.97 -14.54
N ILE A 176 22.60 13.07 -15.17
CA ILE A 176 24.03 13.32 -15.32
C ILE A 176 24.47 13.74 -13.92
N ALA A 177 24.88 12.77 -13.11
CA ALA A 177 25.55 13.04 -11.85
C ALA A 177 26.79 13.86 -12.19
N ARG A 178 26.82 15.13 -11.74
CA ARG A 178 27.87 16.08 -12.12
C ARG A 178 29.16 15.90 -11.31
N GLU A 179 29.40 14.70 -10.75
CA GLU A 179 30.62 14.42 -9.97
C GLU A 179 31.20 13.01 -10.12
N GLU A 180 30.61 12.13 -10.94
CA GLU A 180 31.26 10.88 -11.36
C GLU A 180 30.96 10.68 -12.85
N ALA A 181 31.77 11.34 -13.67
CA ALA A 181 31.82 11.12 -15.11
C ALA A 181 32.67 9.89 -15.39
N ASP A 182 32.17 8.70 -15.05
CA ASP A 182 32.56 7.44 -15.66
C ASP A 182 31.53 6.36 -15.29
N ILE A 183 31.10 5.53 -16.25
CA ILE A 183 30.06 4.47 -16.14
C ILE A 183 28.61 4.97 -16.36
N GLY A 184 27.90 4.34 -17.31
CA GLY A 184 26.61 4.76 -17.86
C GLY A 184 25.54 5.13 -16.82
N GLY A 185 25.02 6.37 -16.90
CA GLY A 185 24.14 6.96 -15.89
C GLY A 185 22.76 6.29 -15.75
N ASN A 186 22.33 6.13 -14.50
CA ASN A 186 21.01 5.60 -14.15
C ASN A 186 19.90 6.59 -14.52
N VAL A 187 18.75 6.07 -14.97
CA VAL A 187 17.55 6.84 -15.32
C VAL A 187 16.49 6.64 -14.25
N GLU A 188 16.03 7.73 -13.64
CA GLU A 188 14.97 7.68 -12.62
C GLU A 188 13.65 8.28 -13.14
N TYR A 189 12.56 7.54 -12.93
CA TYR A 189 11.19 7.96 -13.20
C TYR A 189 10.57 8.52 -11.92
N THR A 190 10.36 9.84 -11.88
CA THR A 190 10.00 10.51 -10.62
C THR A 190 8.71 11.30 -10.69
N THR A 191 8.02 11.38 -9.55
CA THR A 191 6.85 12.25 -9.34
C THR A 191 7.13 13.32 -8.28
N PRO A 192 6.57 14.54 -8.40
CA PRO A 192 6.68 15.56 -7.36
C PRO A 192 6.08 15.06 -6.03
N LYS A 193 6.74 15.34 -4.89
CA LYS A 193 6.30 14.87 -3.57
C LYS A 193 4.86 15.28 -3.23
N ARG A 194 4.45 16.53 -3.49
CA ARG A 194 3.09 17.03 -3.15
C ARG A 194 1.96 16.22 -3.78
N ARG A 195 2.14 15.77 -5.03
CA ARG A 195 1.13 14.99 -5.76
C ARG A 195 1.31 13.48 -5.61
N GLY A 196 2.56 13.03 -5.46
CA GLY A 196 2.88 11.62 -5.30
C GLY A 196 2.67 11.08 -3.88
N LEU A 197 2.74 11.93 -2.84
CA LEU A 197 2.64 11.51 -1.45
C LEU A 197 1.34 10.80 -1.07
N PRO A 198 0.12 11.30 -1.40
CA PRO A 198 -1.10 10.57 -1.06
C PRO A 198 -1.17 9.20 -1.75
N ARG A 199 -0.68 9.13 -2.99
CA ARG A 199 -0.59 7.88 -3.75
C ARG A 199 0.40 6.91 -3.10
N LEU A 200 1.57 7.42 -2.72
CA LEU A 200 2.60 6.66 -2.02
C LEU A 200 2.07 6.12 -0.69
N LEU A 201 1.50 6.98 0.16
CA LEU A 201 0.90 6.58 1.44
C LEU A 201 -0.16 5.50 1.26
N ALA A 202 -1.08 5.66 0.30
CA ALA A 202 -2.09 4.64 0.02
C ALA A 202 -1.46 3.31 -0.43
N GLY A 203 -0.41 3.35 -1.26
CA GLY A 203 0.34 2.17 -1.67
C GLY A 203 1.05 1.49 -0.50
N MET A 204 1.66 2.26 0.40
CA MET A 204 2.32 1.76 1.60
C MET A 204 1.32 1.14 2.59
N VAL A 205 0.15 1.78 2.78
CA VAL A 205 -0.93 1.23 3.62
C VAL A 205 -1.44 -0.10 3.05
N LEU A 206 -1.63 -0.19 1.73
CA LEU A 206 -2.03 -1.46 1.10
C LEU A 206 -0.96 -2.54 1.29
N ASN A 207 0.32 -2.16 1.19
CA ASN A 207 1.44 -3.07 1.38
C ASN A 207 1.51 -3.63 2.81
N ASN A 208 1.17 -2.81 3.80
CA ASN A 208 1.07 -3.23 5.22
C ASN A 208 -0.22 -4.03 5.54
N SER A 209 -0.92 -4.55 4.51
CA SER A 209 -1.99 -5.56 4.60
C SER A 209 -2.99 -5.38 5.76
N PRO A 210 -3.71 -4.24 5.86
CA PRO A 210 -4.60 -3.93 6.99
C PRO A 210 -5.73 -4.95 7.20
N ARG A 211 -6.11 -5.69 6.15
CA ARG A 211 -7.09 -6.78 6.25
C ARG A 211 -6.55 -7.97 7.03
N ASN A 212 -5.28 -8.32 6.82
CA ASN A 212 -4.65 -9.42 7.54
C ASN A 212 -4.44 -9.05 9.00
N LEU A 213 -4.08 -7.78 9.26
CA LEU A 213 -4.06 -7.19 10.59
C LEU A 213 -5.41 -7.28 11.30
N PHE A 214 -6.50 -6.87 10.64
CA PHE A 214 -7.83 -7.03 11.22
C PHE A 214 -8.14 -8.50 11.56
N LEU A 215 -7.82 -9.42 10.65
CA LEU A 215 -8.10 -10.85 10.83
C LEU A 215 -7.21 -11.54 11.87
N SER A 216 -6.11 -10.93 12.33
CA SER A 216 -5.33 -11.45 13.44
C SER A 216 -5.95 -11.16 14.82
N PHE A 217 -6.86 -10.18 14.93
CA PHE A 217 -7.49 -9.78 16.19
C PHE A 217 -8.80 -10.54 16.52
N ARG A 218 -8.86 -11.85 16.24
CA ARG A 218 -10.12 -12.61 16.38
C ARG A 218 -10.61 -12.70 17.81
N GLY A 219 -9.72 -12.85 18.79
CA GLY A 219 -10.05 -12.88 20.21
C GLY A 219 -10.52 -11.51 20.69
N ALA A 220 -9.84 -10.44 20.30
CA ALA A 220 -10.28 -9.07 20.60
C ALA A 220 -11.66 -8.76 20.02
N LEU A 221 -11.94 -9.22 18.79
CA LEU A 221 -13.26 -9.07 18.15
C LEU A 221 -14.34 -9.83 18.91
N ALA A 222 -14.05 -11.06 19.36
CA ALA A 222 -14.98 -11.86 20.15
C ALA A 222 -15.29 -11.19 21.51
N ALA A 223 -14.27 -10.70 22.21
CA ALA A 223 -14.44 -9.98 23.48
C ALA A 223 -15.25 -8.68 23.31
N ALA A 224 -14.95 -7.91 22.26
CA ALA A 224 -15.71 -6.72 21.91
C ALA A 224 -17.17 -7.05 21.55
N ALA A 225 -17.39 -8.10 20.75
CA ALA A 225 -18.73 -8.55 20.39
C ALA A 225 -19.54 -8.97 21.62
N ALA A 226 -18.94 -9.69 22.57
CA ALA A 226 -19.59 -10.04 23.84
C ALA A 226 -19.96 -8.79 24.66
N THR A 227 -19.04 -7.82 24.73
CA THR A 227 -19.26 -6.53 25.41
C THR A 227 -20.40 -5.74 24.75
N GLY A 228 -20.41 -5.69 23.41
CA GLY A 228 -21.46 -5.02 22.65
C GLY A 228 -22.81 -5.72 22.76
N ALA A 229 -22.84 -7.05 22.72
CA ALA A 229 -24.05 -7.83 22.90
C ALA A 229 -24.64 -7.56 24.28
N TYR A 230 -23.81 -7.57 25.32
CA TYR A 230 -24.23 -7.18 26.67
C TYR A 230 -24.84 -5.77 26.66
N ALA A 231 -24.17 -4.77 26.08
CA ALA A 231 -24.67 -3.40 26.01
C ALA A 231 -26.04 -3.28 25.30
N VAL A 232 -26.27 -4.03 24.22
CA VAL A 232 -27.54 -4.02 23.46
C VAL A 232 -28.73 -4.49 24.31
N PHE A 233 -28.53 -5.31 25.34
CA PHE A 233 -29.63 -5.78 26.19
C PHE A 233 -30.03 -4.81 27.32
N PHE A 234 -29.22 -3.80 27.63
CA PHE A 234 -29.55 -2.86 28.72
C PHE A 234 -30.46 -1.73 28.26
N THR A 235 -31.57 -1.57 28.97
CA THR A 235 -32.52 -0.47 28.78
C THR A 235 -31.90 0.91 29.02
N SER A 236 -30.88 1.00 29.88
CA SER A 236 -30.11 2.25 30.06
C SER A 236 -29.35 2.63 28.80
N VAL A 237 -28.82 1.67 28.03
CA VAL A 237 -28.14 1.93 26.76
C VAL A 237 -29.14 2.38 25.69
N HIS A 238 -30.33 1.78 25.68
CA HIS A 238 -31.45 2.20 24.81
C HIS A 238 -31.86 3.65 25.06
N GLN A 239 -31.93 4.06 26.32
CA GLN A 239 -32.27 5.43 26.71
C GLN A 239 -31.20 6.44 26.27
N VAL A 240 -29.94 6.07 26.45
CA VAL A 240 -28.80 6.94 26.14
C VAL A 240 -28.59 7.05 24.63
N SER A 241 -28.87 6.01 23.84
CA SER A 241 -28.65 6.01 22.38
C SER A 241 -29.42 7.10 21.66
N VAL A 242 -30.66 7.37 22.05
CA VAL A 242 -31.50 8.42 21.45
C VAL A 242 -31.29 9.80 22.08
N SER A 243 -30.64 9.86 23.25
CA SER A 243 -30.45 11.11 24.02
C SER A 243 -29.12 11.81 23.74
N LEU A 244 -28.11 11.10 23.25
CA LEU A 244 -26.77 11.65 22.96
C LEU A 244 -26.77 12.62 21.77
N GLY A 245 -27.61 12.36 20.77
CA GLY A 245 -27.55 13.04 19.47
C GLY A 245 -26.36 12.61 18.62
N GLU A 246 -26.46 12.87 17.32
CA GLU A 246 -25.51 12.38 16.30
C GLU A 246 -24.08 12.90 16.51
N THR A 247 -23.93 14.15 16.98
CA THR A 247 -22.62 14.77 17.20
C THR A 247 -21.83 14.09 18.31
N LYS A 248 -22.49 13.76 19.43
CA LYS A 248 -21.83 13.03 20.52
C LYS A 248 -21.55 11.58 20.13
N LEU A 249 -22.40 10.93 19.33
CA LEU A 249 -22.14 9.59 18.79
C LEU A 249 -20.94 9.57 17.84
N LEU A 250 -20.83 10.57 16.96
CA LEU A 250 -19.65 10.76 16.10
C LEU A 250 -18.37 10.98 16.92
N ALA A 251 -18.44 11.84 17.95
CA ALA A 251 -17.31 12.07 18.84
C ALA A 251 -16.92 10.79 19.60
N LEU A 252 -17.89 10.02 20.10
CA LEU A 252 -17.64 8.77 20.80
C LEU A 252 -17.02 7.72 19.87
N MET A 253 -17.50 7.59 18.64
CA MET A 253 -16.90 6.73 17.62
C MET A 253 -15.45 7.14 17.33
N ALA A 254 -15.19 8.44 17.17
CA ALA A 254 -13.84 8.95 16.94
C ALA A 254 -12.90 8.63 18.12
N VAL A 255 -13.35 8.84 19.36
CA VAL A 255 -12.60 8.49 20.58
C VAL A 255 -12.34 6.99 20.65
N SER A 256 -13.34 6.17 20.32
CA SER A 256 -13.25 4.72 20.35
C SER A 256 -12.24 4.18 19.32
N LEU A 257 -12.30 4.69 18.08
CA LEU A 257 -11.32 4.37 17.03
C LEU A 257 -9.90 4.85 17.40
N ALA A 258 -9.78 6.04 17.97
CA ALA A 258 -8.49 6.57 18.43
C ALA A 258 -7.92 5.73 19.59
N SER A 259 -8.77 5.28 20.51
CA SER A 259 -8.40 4.40 21.62
C SER A 259 -7.88 3.06 21.12
N LEU A 260 -8.61 2.38 20.23
CA LEU A 260 -8.17 1.11 19.65
C LEU A 260 -6.88 1.26 18.82
N THR A 261 -6.79 2.32 18.02
CA THR A 261 -5.59 2.61 17.22
C THR A 261 -4.38 2.92 18.11
N GLY A 262 -4.56 3.76 19.12
CA GLY A 262 -3.51 4.10 20.08
C GLY A 262 -3.05 2.89 20.88
N TRP A 263 -4.00 2.10 21.40
CA TRP A 263 -3.71 0.88 22.15
C TRP A 263 -2.92 -0.12 21.31
N THR A 264 -3.35 -0.41 20.08
CA THR A 264 -2.64 -1.35 19.19
C THR A 264 -1.22 -0.87 18.85
N ILE A 265 -1.02 0.42 18.63
CA ILE A 265 0.32 0.98 18.37
C ILE A 265 1.24 0.82 19.57
N VAL A 266 0.73 1.11 20.78
CA VAL A 266 1.51 1.03 22.02
C VAL A 266 1.78 -0.42 22.42
N ALA A 267 0.74 -1.25 22.45
CA ALA A 267 0.80 -2.64 22.90
C ALA A 267 1.71 -3.50 22.03
N HIS A 268 1.78 -3.25 20.72
CA HIS A 268 2.63 -4.00 19.80
C HIS A 268 3.90 -3.26 19.39
N HIS A 269 4.27 -2.20 20.12
CA HIS A 269 5.49 -1.42 19.90
C HIS A 269 5.71 -1.04 18.43
N LEU A 270 4.65 -0.65 17.72
CA LEU A 270 4.68 -0.41 16.26
C LEU A 270 5.29 0.96 15.91
N TRP A 271 5.56 1.78 16.92
CA TRP A 271 6.11 3.12 16.75
C TRP A 271 7.62 3.08 16.53
N GLU A 272 8.10 3.64 15.41
CA GLU A 272 9.52 3.70 15.10
C GLU A 272 10.13 4.98 15.71
N ALA A 273 10.77 4.84 16.87
CA ALA A 273 11.60 5.89 17.46
C ALA A 273 13.10 5.57 17.26
N GLY A 274 13.86 6.52 16.71
CA GLY A 274 15.34 6.47 16.74
C GLY A 274 16.03 5.45 15.83
N ARG A 275 15.31 4.79 14.91
CA ARG A 275 15.88 3.72 14.04
C ARG A 275 16.67 4.20 12.82
N TYR A 276 16.57 5.48 12.46
CA TYR A 276 17.25 6.04 11.30
C TYR A 276 18.16 7.19 11.72
N LYS A 277 19.29 7.40 11.03
CA LYS A 277 20.24 8.48 11.36
C LYS A 277 19.55 9.84 11.20
N ARG A 278 20.09 10.86 11.87
CA ARG A 278 19.50 12.22 11.93
C ARG A 278 19.18 12.86 10.56
N SER A 279 19.81 12.38 9.48
CA SER A 279 19.61 12.78 8.07
C SER A 279 18.23 12.40 7.50
N SER A 280 17.54 11.41 8.07
CA SER A 280 16.34 10.79 7.49
C SER A 280 15.06 10.98 8.33
N ARG A 281 14.96 12.06 9.13
CA ARG A 281 13.74 12.41 9.91
C ARG A 281 12.44 12.36 9.09
N GLY A 282 12.50 12.76 7.81
CA GLY A 282 11.35 12.71 6.90
C GLY A 282 10.87 11.30 6.59
N LEU A 283 11.76 10.31 6.63
CA LEU A 283 11.46 8.89 6.41
C LEU A 283 10.81 8.28 7.66
N THR A 284 11.31 8.61 8.86
CA THR A 284 10.67 8.21 10.13
C THR A 284 9.24 8.73 10.25
N VAL A 285 9.01 10.01 9.91
CA VAL A 285 7.65 10.58 9.90
C VAL A 285 6.76 9.87 8.88
N LEU A 286 7.30 9.54 7.70
CA LEU A 286 6.56 8.80 6.68
C LEU A 286 6.14 7.42 7.18
N TYR A 287 7.05 6.65 7.76
CA TYR A 287 6.73 5.32 8.30
C TYR A 287 5.72 5.38 9.44
N ASN A 288 5.91 6.26 10.43
CA ASN A 288 4.95 6.42 11.51
C ASN A 288 3.56 6.87 11.00
N THR A 289 3.52 7.74 9.98
CA THR A 289 2.26 8.14 9.32
C THR A 289 1.57 6.94 8.68
N VAL A 290 2.31 6.10 7.95
CA VAL A 290 1.75 4.88 7.34
C VAL A 290 1.28 3.90 8.41
N THR A 291 2.03 3.72 9.50
CA THR A 291 1.62 2.86 10.62
C THR A 291 0.30 3.33 11.19
N VAL A 292 0.17 4.61 11.53
CA VAL A 292 -1.09 5.19 12.05
C VAL A 292 -2.24 5.01 11.06
N LEU A 293 -2.03 5.29 9.76
CA LEU A 293 -3.06 5.12 8.73
C LEU A 293 -3.48 3.64 8.56
N THR A 294 -2.52 2.72 8.62
CA THR A 294 -2.78 1.28 8.49
C THR A 294 -3.58 0.77 9.69
N MET A 295 -3.15 1.12 10.90
CA MET A 295 -3.84 0.74 12.14
C MET A 295 -5.24 1.38 12.21
N SER A 296 -5.38 2.64 11.81
CA SER A 296 -6.70 3.30 11.73
C SER A 296 -7.62 2.61 10.72
N THR A 297 -7.09 2.17 9.57
CA THR A 297 -7.85 1.43 8.57
C THR A 297 -8.31 0.07 9.11
N ALA A 298 -7.43 -0.65 9.82
CA ALA A 298 -7.78 -1.92 10.46
C ALA A 298 -8.82 -1.72 11.58
N ALA A 299 -8.64 -0.71 12.45
CA ALA A 299 -9.59 -0.34 13.50
C ALA A 299 -10.96 0.05 12.94
N PHE A 300 -11.00 0.75 11.80
CA PHE A 300 -12.25 1.07 11.12
C PHE A 300 -12.97 -0.19 10.60
N LEU A 301 -12.25 -1.14 9.98
CA LEU A 301 -12.84 -2.42 9.55
C LEU A 301 -13.35 -3.24 10.74
N PHE A 302 -12.62 -3.21 11.86
CA PHE A 302 -13.03 -3.82 13.12
C PHE A 302 -14.35 -3.22 13.63
N TYR A 303 -14.40 -1.90 13.75
CA TYR A 303 -15.59 -1.17 14.18
C TYR A 303 -16.78 -1.43 13.25
N LEU A 304 -16.58 -1.40 11.93
CA LEU A 304 -17.63 -1.67 10.95
C LEU A 304 -18.20 -3.09 11.10
N THR A 305 -17.33 -4.07 11.33
CA THR A 305 -17.75 -5.46 11.58
C THR A 305 -18.60 -5.55 12.84
N LEU A 306 -18.16 -4.95 13.95
CA LEU A 306 -18.94 -4.90 15.19
C LEU A 306 -20.28 -4.19 15.01
N PHE A 307 -20.29 -3.04 14.33
CA PHE A 307 -21.50 -2.28 14.06
C PHE A 307 -22.53 -3.14 13.31
N VAL A 308 -22.12 -3.84 12.25
CA VAL A 308 -23.02 -4.72 11.48
C VAL A 308 -23.53 -5.87 12.33
N LEU A 309 -22.66 -6.53 13.11
CA LEU A 309 -23.04 -7.64 13.99
C LEU A 309 -24.03 -7.19 15.09
N LEU A 310 -23.76 -6.05 15.72
CA LEU A 310 -24.61 -5.52 16.80
C LEU A 310 -25.91 -4.92 16.27
N LEU A 311 -25.92 -4.36 15.06
CA LEU A 311 -27.15 -3.93 14.40
C LEU A 311 -28.05 -5.13 14.09
N ALA A 312 -27.47 -6.20 13.53
CA ALA A 312 -28.22 -7.43 13.28
C ALA A 312 -28.73 -8.05 14.60
N GLY A 313 -27.89 -8.06 15.64
CA GLY A 313 -28.27 -8.53 16.97
C GLY A 313 -29.38 -7.68 17.61
N ALA A 314 -29.28 -6.35 17.54
CA ALA A 314 -30.30 -5.45 18.07
C ALA A 314 -31.63 -5.66 17.34
N TRP A 315 -31.61 -5.75 16.02
CA TRP A 315 -32.82 -6.00 15.22
C TRP A 315 -33.45 -7.37 15.51
N LEU A 316 -32.64 -8.41 15.74
CA LEU A 316 -33.13 -9.77 15.98
C LEU A 316 -33.62 -9.99 17.42
N PHE A 317 -32.93 -9.42 18.41
CA PHE A 317 -33.12 -9.77 19.82
C PHE A 317 -33.75 -8.67 20.68
N VAL A 318 -33.84 -7.42 20.22
CA VAL A 318 -34.47 -6.33 20.99
C VAL A 318 -35.90 -6.13 20.51
N PRO A 319 -36.92 -6.52 21.29
CA PRO A 319 -38.31 -6.34 20.89
C PRO A 319 -38.70 -4.86 20.84
N GLU A 320 -39.50 -4.50 19.84
CA GLU A 320 -39.93 -3.12 19.61
C GLU A 320 -40.64 -2.51 20.83
N ASN A 321 -41.47 -3.30 21.52
CA ASN A 321 -42.18 -2.86 22.73
C ASN A 321 -41.25 -2.54 23.89
N VAL A 322 -40.17 -3.32 24.07
CA VAL A 322 -39.18 -3.08 25.13
C VAL A 322 -38.37 -1.83 24.82
N PHE A 323 -37.92 -1.67 23.59
CA PHE A 323 -37.14 -0.50 23.18
C PHE A 323 -37.99 0.78 23.26
N ARG A 324 -39.23 0.73 22.78
CA ARG A 324 -40.20 1.83 22.88
C ARG A 324 -40.44 2.23 24.33
N ALA A 325 -40.69 1.26 25.22
CA ALA A 325 -40.89 1.54 26.64
C ALA A 325 -39.65 2.18 27.29
N ALA A 326 -38.46 1.68 26.95
CA ALA A 326 -37.21 2.25 27.44
C ALA A 326 -37.05 3.72 27.04
N ILE A 327 -37.30 4.07 25.78
CA ILE A 327 -37.22 5.45 25.28
C ILE A 327 -38.31 6.34 25.90
N GLN A 328 -39.55 5.85 26.00
CA GLN A 328 -40.67 6.62 26.54
C GLN A 328 -40.47 7.07 27.99
N ASN A 329 -39.66 6.33 28.76
CA ASN A 329 -39.27 6.74 30.11
C ASN A 329 -38.43 8.02 30.14
N VAL A 330 -37.76 8.37 29.04
CA VAL A 330 -36.91 9.57 28.93
C VAL A 330 -37.58 10.63 28.06
N ILE A 331 -38.13 10.25 26.92
CA ILE A 331 -38.77 11.15 25.94
C ILE A 331 -40.21 10.67 25.69
N LYS A 332 -41.16 11.30 26.37
CA LYS A 332 -42.60 10.98 26.20
C LYS A 332 -43.07 11.27 24.78
N GLY A 333 -43.81 10.33 24.19
CA GLY A 333 -44.38 10.48 22.84
C GLY A 333 -43.39 10.28 21.69
N TYR A 334 -42.18 9.79 21.96
CA TYR A 334 -41.18 9.54 20.93
C TYR A 334 -41.66 8.48 19.92
N PRO A 335 -41.72 8.78 18.61
CA PRO A 335 -42.13 7.83 17.58
C PRO A 335 -40.96 6.91 17.20
N LEU A 336 -40.85 5.77 17.90
CA LEU A 336 -39.82 4.77 17.58
C LEU A 336 -39.86 4.39 16.09
N SER A 337 -38.69 4.47 15.46
CA SER A 337 -38.47 4.25 14.03
C SER A 337 -37.24 3.34 13.82
N TRP A 338 -37.11 2.77 12.62
CA TRP A 338 -35.98 1.88 12.29
C TRP A 338 -34.58 2.52 12.48
N PRO A 339 -34.36 3.82 12.20
CA PRO A 339 -33.07 4.48 12.47
C PRO A 339 -32.64 4.46 13.94
N ASP A 340 -33.54 4.24 14.90
CA ASP A 340 -33.18 4.16 16.31
C ASP A 340 -32.38 2.90 16.64
N TYR A 341 -32.55 1.84 15.85
CA TYR A 341 -31.68 0.67 15.93
C TYR A 341 -30.27 0.98 15.41
N LEU A 342 -30.12 1.91 14.45
CA LEU A 342 -28.80 2.38 14.00
C LEU A 342 -28.09 3.17 15.10
N THR A 343 -28.80 4.06 15.81
CA THR A 343 -28.20 4.84 16.91
C THR A 343 -27.84 3.95 18.09
N LEU A 344 -28.67 2.94 18.39
CA LEU A 344 -28.36 1.92 19.39
C LEU A 344 -27.12 1.11 19.01
N ALA A 345 -27.07 0.58 17.79
CA ALA A 345 -25.92 -0.19 17.30
C ALA A 345 -24.65 0.66 17.28
N TRP A 346 -24.74 1.94 16.92
CA TRP A 346 -23.62 2.88 16.91
C TRP A 346 -23.06 3.11 18.31
N LEU A 347 -23.93 3.39 19.29
CA LEU A 347 -23.52 3.54 20.68
C LEU A 347 -22.87 2.25 21.20
N ALA A 348 -23.54 1.10 20.98
CA ALA A 348 -23.05 -0.20 21.42
C ALA A 348 -21.70 -0.56 20.79
N SER A 349 -21.51 -0.33 19.49
CA SER A 349 -20.23 -0.58 18.81
C SER A 349 -19.11 0.34 19.32
N SER A 350 -19.43 1.57 19.70
CA SER A 350 -18.46 2.51 20.28
C SER A 350 -17.99 2.06 21.67
N LEU A 351 -18.90 1.59 22.53
CA LEU A 351 -18.58 1.02 23.83
C LEU A 351 -17.82 -0.30 23.70
N ALA A 352 -18.30 -1.19 22.82
CA ALA A 352 -17.68 -2.48 22.52
C ALA A 352 -16.25 -2.33 22.02
N THR A 353 -15.98 -1.35 21.17
CA THR A 353 -14.63 -1.11 20.62
C THR A 353 -13.65 -0.63 21.70
N ILE A 354 -14.10 0.16 22.68
CA ILE A 354 -13.27 0.52 23.85
C ILE A 354 -12.96 -0.71 24.70
N GLY A 355 -13.96 -1.56 24.96
CA GLY A 355 -13.75 -2.84 25.66
C GLY A 355 -12.85 -3.81 24.89
N GLY A 356 -13.00 -3.84 23.56
CA GLY A 356 -12.21 -4.64 22.63
C GLY A 356 -10.75 -4.23 22.58
N ALA A 357 -10.45 -2.92 22.67
CA ALA A 357 -9.09 -2.43 22.76
C ALA A 357 -8.38 -3.02 23.98
N LEU A 358 -8.99 -2.99 25.16
CA LEU A 358 -8.43 -3.61 26.36
C LEU A 358 -8.25 -5.13 26.19
N GLY A 359 -9.21 -5.81 25.57
CA GLY A 359 -9.13 -7.25 25.26
C GLY A 359 -8.05 -7.62 24.24
N SER A 360 -7.63 -6.70 23.37
CA SER A 360 -6.61 -6.96 22.35
C SER A 360 -5.20 -7.05 22.92
N GLY A 361 -4.98 -6.64 24.18
CA GLY A 361 -3.71 -6.84 24.88
C GLY A 361 -3.40 -8.31 25.22
N LEU A 362 -4.38 -9.21 25.06
CA LEU A 362 -4.21 -10.66 25.27
C LEU A 362 -3.85 -11.42 23.98
N GLU A 363 -3.77 -10.71 22.85
CA GLU A 363 -3.37 -11.29 21.56
C GLU A 363 -1.84 -11.38 21.48
N ASP A 364 -1.34 -12.47 20.89
CA ASP A 364 0.09 -12.73 20.74
C ASP A 364 0.75 -11.64 19.86
N GLU A 365 1.72 -10.93 20.44
CA GLU A 365 2.41 -9.79 19.82
C GLU A 365 3.09 -10.18 18.50
N GLU A 366 3.64 -11.39 18.42
CA GLU A 366 4.35 -11.86 17.23
C GLU A 366 3.38 -12.09 16.07
N ASN A 367 2.17 -12.59 16.34
CA ASN A 367 1.15 -12.79 15.30
C ASN A 367 0.64 -11.46 14.71
N VAL A 368 0.47 -10.43 15.55
CA VAL A 368 0.02 -9.10 15.10
C VAL A 368 1.12 -8.39 14.31
N ARG A 369 2.36 -8.43 14.79
CA ARG A 369 3.50 -7.86 14.05
C ARG A 369 3.77 -8.60 12.74
N GLN A 370 3.67 -9.93 12.72
CA GLN A 370 3.79 -10.69 11.47
C GLN A 370 2.65 -10.40 10.49
N ALA A 371 1.42 -10.19 10.97
CA ALA A 371 0.32 -9.78 10.09
C ALA A 371 0.54 -8.39 9.47
N ALA A 372 1.21 -7.47 10.20
CA ALA A 372 1.49 -6.09 9.76
C ALA A 372 2.69 -5.99 8.82
N PHE A 373 3.76 -6.73 9.12
CA PHE A 373 5.10 -6.51 8.56
C PHE A 373 5.80 -7.80 8.13
N GLY A 374 5.06 -8.91 8.02
CA GLY A 374 5.49 -10.31 8.16
C GLY A 374 6.73 -10.81 7.45
N TYR A 375 7.25 -10.10 6.45
CA TYR A 375 8.50 -10.48 5.83
C TYR A 375 9.74 -9.85 6.47
N ARG A 376 9.70 -8.54 6.79
CA ARG A 376 10.86 -7.81 7.36
C ARG A 376 11.27 -8.34 8.73
N GLN A 377 10.32 -8.95 9.46
CA GLN A 377 10.57 -9.54 10.78
C GLN A 377 11.14 -10.97 10.72
N ARG A 378 10.77 -11.77 9.70
CA ARG A 378 11.32 -13.13 9.49
C ARG A 378 12.81 -13.13 9.18
N ILE A 379 13.28 -12.10 8.48
CA ILE A 379 14.73 -11.92 8.25
C ILE A 379 15.43 -11.59 9.56
N ARG A 380 14.82 -10.78 10.41
CA ARG A 380 15.41 -10.34 11.68
C ARG A 380 15.51 -11.48 12.71
N THR A 381 14.48 -12.30 12.82
CA THR A 381 14.49 -13.51 13.65
C THR A 381 15.37 -14.60 13.05
N GLY A 382 15.39 -14.74 11.71
CA GLY A 382 16.30 -15.64 11.00
C GLY A 382 17.78 -15.28 11.22
N SER A 383 18.13 -13.99 11.24
CA SER A 383 19.49 -13.50 11.49
C SER A 383 19.93 -13.56 12.95
N GLU A 384 19.00 -13.71 13.90
CA GLU A 384 19.30 -13.92 15.33
C GLU A 384 19.41 -15.42 15.69
N SER A 385 19.01 -16.32 14.77
CA SER A 385 19.02 -17.78 14.95
C SER A 385 20.21 -18.51 14.31
N THR A 386 21.18 -17.76 13.78
CA THR A 386 22.49 -18.22 13.28
C THR A 386 23.58 -17.41 13.92
#